data_AF-A0A1Q3MXC2-F1
#
_entry.id   AF-A0A1Q3MXC2-F1
#
_cell.length_a   1.000
_cell.length_b   1.000
_cell.length_c   1.000
_cell.angle_alpha   90.00
_cell.angle_beta   90.00
_cell.angle_gamma   90.00
#
_symmetry.space_group_name_H-M   'P 1'
#
loop_
_entity.id
_entity.type
_entity.pdbx_description
1 polymer ?
#
loop_
_entity_poly.entity_id
_entity_poly.type
_entity_poly.pdbx_seq_one_letter_code
_entity_poly.pdbx_strand_id
1 'polypeptide(L)'
;MFTLIRKINQYLLERCPVTWNTRLVWMGVTAIVIHILYLLWGYSHFSDITLLHEEIYGDYAIMFDGVQFVVSLMISVVLLVVWMMYLFKNNALKSFYPQNGRNIFAAFAQYVIILFLCISFPVSYVTGYKIFLNTRFDKTVVKEETARLSGSRVFFLEKPSDYFISNRVYPAPFDTLVAVGASEIDERYPVIRYEHNATQFYTYMYQDFLYDTFVSRQYDEHFPYFDKKEITRVIFGTDSIRVFYADKFVDLSGTTDPYYSLYNYSGADADYKWYYRYYDNEADYDNGYASREPDTRPATSLAKAFRTQESAYNKYVYELLQRNDPVEIKALLTGTLAIFKKYHIATNLDADNWFRLVYNPPLFRVDSFIYERPYSADENYSSRYTSYLLETSKAFYTLDNIRSFSGWSYVKDVLTVFFCVAMGLASLLLVYRVTGLKTLLFTVISMILISILVGLLIFQIHNLYYDYSDDKGKGILVSLYIIAVVYAGIALLPLLFLRSSRKIISGIALSITVLGFPYFVWLVMLLINTHQEIAVRRVYGESQDLYVHLQYTLLNRLAPVTVAAIIVAVTIVFMFLYTAIIKRWKGLPEG
;
A
#
# COMPACT_ATOMS: atom_id res chain seq x y z
N MET A 1 44.31 0.97 -20.13
CA MET A 1 43.00 1.61 -19.83
C MET A 1 42.83 2.96 -20.53
N PHE A 2 43.70 3.96 -20.31
CA PHE A 2 43.59 5.30 -20.94
C PHE A 2 43.51 5.30 -22.48
N THR A 3 44.29 4.45 -23.15
CA THR A 3 44.29 4.34 -24.62
C THR A 3 42.96 3.85 -25.18
N LEU A 4 42.26 2.98 -24.45
CA LEU A 4 40.94 2.46 -24.81
C LEU A 4 39.87 3.53 -24.62
N ILE A 5 39.88 4.24 -23.47
CA ILE A 5 38.97 5.36 -23.18
C ILE A 5 39.09 6.44 -24.27
N ARG A 6 40.31 6.78 -24.68
CA ARG A 6 40.55 7.75 -25.75
C ARG A 6 39.97 7.28 -27.08
N LYS A 7 40.20 6.02 -27.47
CA LYS A 7 39.64 5.44 -28.71
C LYS A 7 38.11 5.44 -28.71
N ILE A 8 37.46 5.07 -27.61
CA ILE A 8 36.00 5.08 -27.47
C ILE A 8 35.47 6.51 -27.58
N ASN A 9 36.07 7.47 -26.87
CA ASN A 9 35.65 8.86 -26.92
C ASN A 9 35.80 9.48 -28.32
N GLN A 10 36.87 9.14 -29.03
CA GLN A 10 37.08 9.58 -30.41
C GLN A 10 36.02 8.97 -31.34
N TYR A 11 35.78 7.66 -31.24
CA TYR A 11 34.74 6.99 -32.02
C TYR A 11 33.34 7.59 -31.79
N LEU A 12 32.97 7.83 -30.52
CA LEU A 12 31.69 8.43 -30.17
C LEU A 12 31.57 9.86 -30.71
N LEU A 13 32.65 10.64 -30.65
CA LEU A 13 32.65 12.01 -31.17
C LEU A 13 32.43 12.04 -32.69
N GLU A 14 33.09 11.14 -33.42
CA GLU A 14 33.07 11.09 -34.89
C GLU A 14 31.78 10.49 -35.44
N ARG A 15 31.21 9.47 -34.79
CA ARG A 15 30.06 8.70 -35.32
C ARG A 15 28.75 8.87 -34.54
N CYS A 16 28.81 9.21 -33.26
CA CYS A 16 27.64 9.31 -32.39
C CYS A 16 27.66 10.61 -31.55
N PRO A 17 27.68 11.80 -32.20
CA PRO A 17 27.97 13.07 -31.52
C PRO A 17 26.97 13.42 -30.42
N VAL A 18 25.69 13.02 -30.56
CA VAL A 18 24.67 13.21 -29.51
C VAL A 18 25.03 12.37 -28.28
N THR A 19 25.29 11.08 -28.46
CA THR A 19 25.71 10.14 -27.41
C THR A 19 27.01 10.58 -26.71
N TRP A 20 27.95 11.14 -27.47
CA TRP A 20 29.16 11.72 -26.92
C TRP A 20 28.87 12.98 -26.09
N ASN A 21 27.99 13.86 -26.57
CA ASN A 21 27.62 15.11 -25.90
C ASN A 21 26.89 14.85 -24.58
N THR A 22 25.94 13.92 -24.58
CA THR A 22 25.17 13.54 -23.38
C THR A 22 25.98 12.71 -22.39
N ARG A 23 27.15 12.20 -22.79
CA ARG A 23 27.99 11.28 -22.01
C ARG A 23 27.28 9.98 -21.63
N LEU A 24 26.29 9.56 -22.42
CA LEU A 24 25.45 8.38 -22.13
C LEU A 24 26.26 7.13 -21.81
N VAL A 25 27.31 6.83 -22.58
CA VAL A 25 28.10 5.59 -22.40
C VAL A 25 28.75 5.58 -21.01
N TRP A 26 29.40 6.68 -20.61
CA TRP A 26 30.09 6.75 -19.32
C TRP A 26 29.11 6.82 -18.15
N MET A 27 28.00 7.55 -18.31
CA MET A 27 26.93 7.58 -17.30
C MET A 27 26.29 6.21 -17.12
N GLY A 28 26.02 5.50 -18.23
CA GLY A 28 25.44 4.17 -18.22
C GLY A 28 26.36 3.15 -17.55
N VAL A 29 27.66 3.14 -17.90
CA VAL A 29 28.63 2.24 -17.25
C VAL A 29 28.72 2.53 -15.74
N THR A 30 28.83 3.79 -15.34
CA THR A 30 28.90 4.16 -13.91
C THR A 30 27.61 3.77 -13.17
N ALA A 31 26.44 4.04 -13.75
CA ALA A 31 25.16 3.68 -13.14
C ALA A 31 25.00 2.15 -13.03
N ILE A 32 25.40 1.38 -14.04
CA ILE A 32 25.37 -0.10 -13.99
C ILE A 32 26.25 -0.63 -12.85
N VAL A 33 27.45 -0.08 -12.67
CA VAL A 33 28.33 -0.48 -11.55
C VAL A 33 27.64 -0.19 -10.21
N ILE A 34 27.01 0.98 -10.05
CA ILE A 34 26.28 1.33 -8.82
C ILE A 34 25.07 0.42 -8.62
N HIS A 35 24.31 0.11 -9.67
CA HIS A 35 23.21 -0.87 -9.60
C HIS A 35 23.69 -2.24 -9.14
N ILE A 36 24.84 -2.73 -9.61
CA ILE A 36 25.43 -3.99 -9.14
C ILE A 36 25.80 -3.89 -7.65
N LEU A 37 26.39 -2.78 -7.20
CA LEU A 37 26.70 -2.58 -5.78
C LEU A 37 25.43 -2.56 -4.91
N TYR A 38 24.37 -1.89 -5.37
CA TYR A 38 23.06 -1.88 -4.70
C TYR A 38 22.43 -3.27 -4.68
N LEU A 39 22.53 -4.04 -5.76
CA LEU A 39 22.07 -5.42 -5.82
C LEU A 39 22.79 -6.30 -4.80
N LEU A 40 24.11 -6.20 -4.70
CA LEU A 40 24.91 -6.95 -3.72
C LEU A 40 24.61 -6.51 -2.27
N TRP A 41 24.40 -5.21 -2.05
CA TRP A 41 24.00 -4.70 -0.74
C TRP A 41 22.64 -5.25 -0.33
N GLY A 42 21.64 -5.19 -1.22
CA GLY A 42 20.33 -5.80 -0.98
C GLY A 42 20.41 -7.29 -0.73
N TYR A 43 21.16 -8.03 -1.55
CA TYR A 43 21.33 -9.48 -1.40
C TYR A 43 21.91 -9.86 -0.03
N SER A 44 22.79 -9.02 0.53
CA SER A 44 23.37 -9.26 1.86
C SER A 44 22.52 -8.74 3.02
N HIS A 45 21.47 -7.95 2.77
CA HIS A 45 20.70 -7.27 3.81
C HIS A 45 20.13 -8.25 4.85
N PHE A 46 19.40 -9.28 4.41
CA PHE A 46 18.81 -10.29 5.29
C PHE A 46 19.74 -11.49 5.54
N SER A 47 21.06 -11.35 5.35
CA SER A 47 22.01 -12.38 5.78
C SER A 47 21.91 -12.64 7.28
N ASP A 48 21.60 -11.60 8.04
CA ASP A 48 21.12 -11.72 9.41
C ASP A 48 19.60 -11.89 9.40
N ILE A 49 19.14 -13.10 9.76
CA ILE A 49 17.71 -13.46 9.79
C ILE A 49 16.95 -12.65 10.85
N THR A 50 17.64 -12.11 11.87
CA THR A 50 16.98 -11.34 12.93
C THR A 50 16.35 -10.04 12.44
N LEU A 51 16.80 -9.52 11.30
CA LEU A 51 16.18 -8.37 10.63
C LEU A 51 14.77 -8.66 10.09
N LEU A 52 14.35 -9.93 10.04
CA LEU A 52 12.98 -10.32 9.67
C LEU A 52 12.04 -10.43 10.87
N HIS A 53 12.55 -10.24 12.10
CA HIS A 53 11.77 -10.44 13.33
C HIS A 53 10.78 -9.31 13.61
N GLU A 54 10.91 -8.16 12.95
CA GLU A 54 10.02 -7.02 13.14
C GLU A 54 8.92 -6.98 12.09
N GLU A 55 7.81 -6.32 12.42
CA GLU A 55 6.77 -6.03 11.45
C GLU A 55 7.30 -5.05 10.40
N ILE A 56 7.25 -5.44 9.13
CA ILE A 56 7.72 -4.61 8.03
C ILE A 56 6.55 -4.30 7.09
N TYR A 57 6.28 -3.02 6.89
CA TYR A 57 5.15 -2.48 6.12
C TYR A 57 5.35 -2.56 4.58
N GLY A 58 5.72 -3.73 4.07
CA GLY A 58 5.78 -3.99 2.63
C GLY A 58 7.06 -3.49 1.94
N ASP A 59 7.17 -3.81 0.64
CA ASP A 59 8.35 -3.49 -0.18
C ASP A 59 8.63 -1.98 -0.28
N TYR A 60 7.58 -1.16 -0.28
CA TYR A 60 7.66 0.30 -0.35
C TYR A 60 8.36 0.88 0.89
N ALA A 61 8.00 0.42 2.09
CA ALA A 61 8.59 0.90 3.33
C ALA A 61 10.10 0.60 3.37
N ILE A 62 10.51 -0.65 3.07
CA ILE A 62 11.94 -0.98 2.98
C ILE A 62 12.62 -0.09 1.93
N MET A 63 12.00 0.11 0.78
CA MET A 63 12.64 0.84 -0.29
C MET A 63 12.84 2.33 0.01
N PHE A 64 11.89 2.99 0.68
CA PHE A 64 11.86 4.44 0.86
C PHE A 64 12.25 4.92 2.27
N ASP A 65 12.01 4.12 3.31
CA ASP A 65 12.24 4.53 4.71
C ASP A 65 13.65 4.15 5.20
N GLY A 66 14.36 3.30 4.46
CA GLY A 66 15.68 2.82 4.84
C GLY A 66 16.85 3.74 4.46
N VAL A 67 17.96 3.60 5.18
CA VAL A 67 19.21 4.34 4.96
C VAL A 67 19.73 4.21 3.52
N GLN A 68 19.52 3.05 2.89
CA GLN A 68 19.86 2.78 1.49
C GLN A 68 19.22 3.77 0.50
N PHE A 69 18.00 4.24 0.79
CA PHE A 69 17.30 5.22 -0.03
C PHE A 69 18.00 6.58 0.05
N VAL A 70 18.28 7.04 1.28
CA VAL A 70 18.98 8.30 1.53
C VAL A 70 20.36 8.29 0.88
N VAL A 71 21.12 7.21 1.05
CA VAL A 71 22.43 7.04 0.40
C VAL A 71 22.27 7.06 -1.12
N SER A 72 21.21 6.44 -1.66
CA SER A 72 20.98 6.44 -3.11
C SER A 72 20.74 7.85 -3.61
N LEU A 73 19.91 8.64 -2.91
CA LEU A 73 19.61 10.01 -3.25
C LEU A 73 20.88 10.87 -3.24
N MET A 74 21.74 10.72 -2.21
CA MET A 74 23.02 11.42 -2.13
C MET A 74 23.94 11.08 -3.31
N ILE A 75 24.08 9.80 -3.64
CA ILE A 75 24.90 9.34 -4.78
C ILE A 75 24.32 9.87 -6.09
N SER A 76 23.01 9.78 -6.29
CA SER A 76 22.32 10.28 -7.49
C SER A 76 22.52 11.78 -7.65
N VAL A 77 22.39 12.57 -6.59
CA VAL A 77 22.59 14.02 -6.63
C VAL A 77 24.03 14.36 -7.04
N VAL A 78 25.03 13.77 -6.37
CA VAL A 78 26.44 14.03 -6.71
C VAL A 78 26.75 13.62 -8.15
N LEU A 79 26.31 12.42 -8.56
CA LEU A 79 26.53 11.89 -9.89
C LEU A 79 25.87 12.78 -10.97
N LEU A 80 24.64 13.22 -10.74
CA LEU A 80 23.90 14.08 -11.66
C LEU A 80 24.48 15.50 -11.72
N VAL A 81 24.95 16.05 -10.61
CA VAL A 81 25.63 17.36 -10.59
C VAL A 81 26.92 17.30 -11.42
N VAL A 82 27.76 16.30 -11.19
CA VAL A 82 28.99 16.09 -11.97
C VAL A 82 28.67 15.91 -13.45
N TRP A 83 27.67 15.08 -13.76
CA TRP A 83 27.19 14.90 -15.13
C TRP A 83 26.74 16.21 -15.77
N MET A 84 25.92 16.99 -15.08
CA MET A 84 25.43 18.29 -15.55
C MET A 84 26.56 19.28 -15.81
N MET A 85 27.60 19.32 -14.96
CA MET A 85 28.80 20.13 -15.20
C MET A 85 29.46 19.79 -16.55
N TYR A 86 29.63 18.49 -16.84
CA TYR A 86 30.21 18.05 -18.12
C TYR A 86 29.25 18.25 -19.30
N LEU A 87 27.95 18.07 -19.09
CA LEU A 87 26.91 18.26 -20.09
C LEU A 87 26.83 19.73 -20.54
N PHE A 88 26.90 20.66 -19.60
CA PHE A 88 26.77 22.09 -19.86
C PHE A 88 28.03 22.74 -20.39
N LYS A 89 29.20 22.13 -20.16
CA LYS A 89 30.47 22.57 -20.76
C LYS A 89 30.37 22.67 -22.29
N ASN A 90 29.67 21.72 -22.92
CA ASN A 90 29.47 21.68 -24.37
C ASN A 90 27.98 21.74 -24.72
N ASN A 91 27.38 22.94 -24.69
CA ASN A 91 25.98 23.08 -25.06
C ASN A 91 25.75 23.05 -26.60
N ALA A 92 25.68 21.84 -27.17
CA ALA A 92 25.36 21.59 -28.58
C ALA A 92 23.95 22.06 -29.01
N LEU A 93 23.10 22.46 -28.06
CA LEU A 93 21.75 22.97 -28.30
C LEU A 93 21.67 24.50 -28.36
N LYS A 94 22.78 25.25 -28.17
CA LYS A 94 22.83 26.71 -28.41
C LYS A 94 22.52 27.07 -29.87
N SER A 95 21.97 28.28 -30.09
CA SER A 95 21.40 28.77 -31.37
C SER A 95 22.32 28.56 -32.59
N PHE A 96 23.63 28.70 -32.41
CA PHE A 96 24.64 28.65 -33.48
C PHE A 96 25.00 27.24 -33.99
N TYR A 97 24.52 26.16 -33.37
CA TYR A 97 24.75 24.79 -33.85
C TYR A 97 23.56 24.25 -34.66
N PRO A 98 23.76 23.91 -35.95
CA PRO A 98 22.71 23.29 -36.77
C PRO A 98 22.42 21.89 -36.21
N GLN A 99 21.22 21.70 -35.65
CA GLN A 99 20.76 20.42 -35.11
C GLN A 99 19.50 19.97 -35.83
N ASN A 100 19.42 18.67 -36.11
CA ASN A 100 18.22 18.04 -36.66
C ASN A 100 17.23 17.71 -35.54
N GLY A 101 15.92 17.74 -35.81
CA GLY A 101 14.89 17.43 -34.79
C GLY A 101 15.09 16.05 -34.16
N ARG A 102 15.53 15.07 -34.96
CA ARG A 102 15.94 13.74 -34.49
C ARG A 102 17.06 13.78 -33.44
N ASN A 103 18.04 14.68 -33.58
CA ASN A 103 19.13 14.80 -32.61
C ASN A 103 18.64 15.43 -31.30
N ILE A 104 17.68 16.37 -31.37
CA ILE A 104 17.05 16.98 -30.19
C ILE A 104 16.26 15.90 -29.43
N PHE A 105 15.47 15.09 -30.16
CA PHE A 105 14.73 13.98 -29.56
C PHE A 105 15.65 12.90 -28.99
N ALA A 106 16.70 12.53 -29.73
CA ALA A 106 17.69 11.57 -29.24
C ALA A 106 18.38 12.08 -27.96
N ALA A 107 18.71 13.37 -27.89
CA ALA A 107 19.27 13.96 -26.67
C ALA A 107 18.27 13.87 -25.50
N PHE A 108 16.99 14.19 -25.73
CA PHE A 108 15.93 14.03 -24.74
C PHE A 108 15.80 12.59 -24.24
N ALA A 109 15.70 11.62 -25.15
CA ALA A 109 15.61 10.20 -24.80
C ALA A 109 16.82 9.74 -23.98
N GLN A 110 18.03 10.22 -24.33
CA GLN A 110 19.23 9.92 -23.57
C GLN A 110 19.24 10.57 -22.18
N TYR A 111 18.68 11.77 -22.00
CA TYR A 111 18.50 12.35 -20.67
C TYR A 111 17.56 11.50 -19.81
N VAL A 112 16.43 11.04 -20.38
CA VAL A 112 15.50 10.15 -19.68
C VAL A 112 16.22 8.88 -19.22
N ILE A 113 16.98 8.23 -20.10
CA ILE A 113 17.74 7.02 -19.77
C ILE A 113 18.75 7.28 -18.65
N ILE A 114 19.56 8.35 -18.76
CA ILE A 114 20.58 8.67 -17.74
C ILE A 114 19.92 8.96 -16.39
N LEU A 115 18.88 9.79 -16.37
CA LEU A 115 18.19 10.16 -15.14
C LEU A 115 17.53 8.93 -14.51
N PHE A 116 16.84 8.11 -15.30
CA PHE A 116 16.19 6.88 -14.84
C PHE A 116 17.20 5.90 -14.21
N LEU A 117 18.32 5.64 -14.90
CA LEU A 117 19.39 4.79 -14.36
C LEU A 117 19.97 5.37 -13.06
N CYS A 118 20.13 6.69 -12.96
CA CYS A 118 20.72 7.29 -11.76
C CYS A 118 19.78 7.33 -10.56
N ILE A 119 18.46 7.41 -10.74
CA ILE A 119 17.51 7.53 -9.61
C ILE A 119 16.91 6.18 -9.17
N SER A 120 17.02 5.13 -9.99
CA SER A 120 16.39 3.83 -9.74
C SER A 120 17.30 2.83 -8.98
N PHE A 121 18.42 3.26 -8.40
CA PHE A 121 19.29 2.41 -7.58
C PHE A 121 18.56 1.64 -6.47
N PRO A 122 17.58 2.21 -5.73
CA PRO A 122 16.84 1.47 -4.72
C PRO A 122 16.13 0.23 -5.25
N VAL A 123 15.73 0.22 -6.54
CA VAL A 123 15.10 -0.95 -7.15
C VAL A 123 16.06 -2.13 -7.20
N SER A 124 17.34 -1.88 -7.50
CA SER A 124 18.37 -2.94 -7.49
C SER A 124 18.60 -3.47 -6.08
N TYR A 125 18.58 -2.62 -5.07
CA TYR A 125 18.65 -3.07 -3.68
C TYR A 125 17.48 -3.98 -3.33
N VAL A 126 16.26 -3.59 -3.65
CA VAL A 126 15.10 -4.43 -3.37
C VAL A 126 15.20 -5.76 -4.12
N THR A 127 15.52 -5.70 -5.40
CA THR A 127 15.75 -6.89 -6.24
C THR A 127 16.77 -7.83 -5.58
N GLY A 128 17.84 -7.29 -5.00
CA GLY A 128 18.89 -8.05 -4.33
C GLY A 128 18.36 -8.88 -3.17
N TYR A 129 17.64 -8.25 -2.23
CA TYR A 129 17.12 -8.99 -1.08
C TYR A 129 16.01 -9.97 -1.49
N LYS A 130 15.22 -9.65 -2.52
CA LYS A 130 14.21 -10.59 -3.05
C LYS A 130 14.84 -11.83 -3.66
N ILE A 131 15.96 -11.67 -4.35
CA ILE A 131 16.76 -12.81 -4.83
C ILE A 131 17.27 -13.61 -3.63
N PHE A 132 17.79 -12.96 -2.59
CA PHE A 132 18.22 -13.65 -1.37
C PHE A 132 17.09 -14.47 -0.74
N LEU A 133 15.92 -13.88 -0.50
CA LEU A 133 14.79 -14.57 0.13
C LEU A 133 14.29 -15.75 -0.71
N ASN A 134 14.14 -15.56 -2.03
CA ASN A 134 13.69 -16.62 -2.95
C ASN A 134 14.71 -17.75 -3.13
N THR A 135 16.01 -17.48 -2.93
CA THR A 135 17.05 -18.51 -3.02
C THR A 135 17.28 -19.22 -1.67
N ARG A 136 17.07 -18.51 -0.56
CA ARG A 136 17.32 -19.03 0.79
C ARG A 136 16.14 -19.85 1.34
N PHE A 137 14.90 -19.47 1.00
CA PHE A 137 13.69 -20.03 1.60
C PHE A 137 12.77 -20.64 0.54
N ASP A 138 12.34 -21.88 0.78
CA ASP A 138 11.32 -22.55 -0.03
C ASP A 138 9.92 -22.09 0.43
N LYS A 139 9.13 -21.52 -0.50
CA LYS A 139 7.80 -20.98 -0.19
C LYS A 139 6.83 -22.03 0.30
N THR A 140 6.92 -23.27 -0.18
CA THR A 140 6.07 -24.39 0.24
C THR A 140 6.40 -24.75 1.69
N VAL A 141 7.69 -24.85 2.02
CA VAL A 141 8.15 -25.12 3.40
C VAL A 141 7.71 -24.00 4.34
N VAL A 142 7.84 -22.73 3.94
CA VAL A 142 7.42 -21.59 4.76
C VAL A 142 5.90 -21.58 4.95
N LYS A 143 5.10 -21.97 3.94
CA LYS A 143 3.65 -22.12 4.06
C LYS A 143 3.27 -23.22 5.07
N GLU A 144 3.94 -24.37 5.01
CA GLU A 144 3.77 -25.46 5.98
C GLU A 144 4.19 -25.07 7.40
N GLU A 145 5.30 -24.35 7.54
CA GLU A 145 5.77 -23.83 8.83
C GLU A 145 4.79 -22.81 9.42
N THR A 146 4.21 -21.95 8.57
CA THR A 146 3.15 -21.01 8.97
C THR A 146 1.93 -21.77 9.49
N ALA A 147 1.45 -22.78 8.74
CA ALA A 147 0.30 -23.59 9.14
C ALA A 147 0.56 -24.32 10.47
N ARG A 148 1.78 -24.85 10.66
CA ARG A 148 2.19 -25.50 11.91
C ARG A 148 2.22 -24.53 13.08
N LEU A 149 2.82 -23.35 12.90
CA LEU A 149 2.86 -22.31 13.93
C LEU A 149 1.44 -21.89 14.33
N SER A 150 0.58 -21.60 13.34
CA SER A 150 -0.83 -21.28 13.55
C SER A 150 -1.59 -22.40 14.25
N GLY A 151 -1.36 -23.67 13.90
CA GLY A 151 -2.02 -24.83 14.52
C GLY A 151 -1.60 -25.09 15.97
N SER A 152 -0.46 -24.54 16.41
CA SER A 152 0.03 -24.63 17.79
C SER A 152 -0.38 -23.45 18.68
N ARG A 153 -1.05 -22.44 18.11
CA ARG A 153 -1.30 -21.15 18.76
C ARG A 153 -2.12 -21.22 20.05
N VAL A 154 -3.00 -22.22 20.16
CA VAL A 154 -3.73 -22.51 21.41
C VAL A 154 -2.78 -22.70 22.61
N PHE A 155 -1.56 -23.17 22.37
CA PHE A 155 -0.56 -23.50 23.39
C PHE A 155 0.40 -22.34 23.74
N PHE A 156 0.22 -21.15 23.17
CA PHE A 156 1.15 -20.04 23.41
C PHE A 156 1.01 -19.42 24.79
N LEU A 157 -0.20 -19.46 25.36
CA LEU A 157 -0.50 -18.99 26.71
C LEU A 157 -0.04 -17.54 26.97
N GLU A 158 -0.14 -16.66 25.97
CA GLU A 158 0.40 -15.28 26.05
C GLU A 158 -0.54 -14.33 26.78
N LYS A 159 -1.85 -14.43 26.52
CA LYS A 159 -2.87 -13.54 27.07
C LYS A 159 -3.93 -14.35 27.82
N PRO A 160 -4.18 -14.10 29.12
CA PRO A 160 -5.23 -14.78 29.88
C PRO A 160 -6.62 -14.64 29.25
N SER A 161 -6.89 -13.46 28.66
CA SER A 161 -8.16 -13.16 28.01
C SER A 161 -8.53 -14.11 26.90
N ASP A 162 -7.57 -14.73 26.23
CA ASP A 162 -7.81 -15.68 25.14
C ASP A 162 -8.45 -16.98 25.63
N TYR A 163 -8.31 -17.31 26.91
CA TYR A 163 -8.74 -18.57 27.51
C TYR A 163 -10.00 -18.45 28.36
N PHE A 164 -10.66 -17.28 28.37
CA PHE A 164 -11.93 -17.07 29.03
C PHE A 164 -13.07 -17.84 28.36
N ILE A 165 -14.00 -18.35 29.18
CA ILE A 165 -15.18 -19.09 28.71
C ILE A 165 -16.02 -18.29 27.69
N SER A 166 -15.98 -16.96 27.73
CA SER A 166 -16.63 -16.07 26.77
C SER A 166 -16.17 -16.28 25.33
N ASN A 167 -14.96 -16.79 25.12
CA ASN A 167 -14.39 -17.02 23.80
C ASN A 167 -14.80 -18.38 23.22
N ARG A 168 -15.41 -19.25 24.02
CA ARG A 168 -15.82 -20.58 23.57
C ARG A 168 -17.00 -20.49 22.61
N VAL A 169 -16.82 -21.06 21.42
CA VAL A 169 -17.82 -21.03 20.34
C VAL A 169 -18.12 -22.43 19.78
N TYR A 170 -17.53 -23.48 20.36
CA TYR A 170 -17.74 -24.88 20.01
C TYR A 170 -17.49 -25.79 21.23
N PRO A 171 -18.13 -26.96 21.36
CA PRO A 171 -19.27 -27.47 20.58
C PRO A 171 -20.60 -26.88 21.10
N ALA A 172 -21.73 -27.40 20.63
CA ALA A 172 -23.03 -27.10 21.20
C ALA A 172 -23.04 -27.25 22.74
N PRO A 173 -23.67 -26.33 23.49
CA PRO A 173 -24.54 -25.26 22.97
C PRO A 173 -23.81 -23.97 22.54
N PHE A 174 -22.50 -23.83 22.77
CA PHE A 174 -21.75 -22.56 22.58
C PHE A 174 -21.77 -22.02 21.14
N ASP A 175 -21.86 -22.89 20.14
CA ASP A 175 -21.97 -22.53 18.72
C ASP A 175 -23.26 -21.77 18.38
N THR A 176 -24.29 -21.90 19.22
CA THR A 176 -25.57 -21.20 19.07
C THR A 176 -25.73 -20.00 20.01
N LEU A 177 -24.76 -19.77 20.88
CA LEU A 177 -24.87 -18.76 21.93
C LEU A 177 -23.97 -17.56 21.64
N VAL A 178 -24.18 -16.51 22.41
CA VAL A 178 -23.30 -15.35 22.49
C VAL A 178 -22.96 -15.06 23.94
N ALA A 179 -21.69 -14.74 24.18
CA ALA A 179 -21.20 -14.39 25.50
C ALA A 179 -21.36 -12.89 25.72
N VAL A 180 -21.82 -12.51 26.90
CA VAL A 180 -21.97 -11.13 27.37
C VAL A 180 -21.00 -10.90 28.53
N GLY A 181 -20.26 -9.80 28.49
CA GLY A 181 -19.17 -9.48 29.42
C GLY A 181 -19.59 -8.67 30.64
N ALA A 182 -18.64 -8.37 31.53
CA ALA A 182 -18.88 -7.83 32.87
C ALA A 182 -19.69 -6.52 32.94
N SER A 183 -19.60 -5.66 31.92
CA SER A 183 -20.32 -4.37 31.85
C SER A 183 -21.81 -4.50 31.55
N GLU A 184 -22.24 -5.67 31.08
CA GLU A 184 -23.55 -5.94 30.48
C GLU A 184 -24.27 -7.10 31.20
N ILE A 185 -23.82 -7.43 32.41
CA ILE A 185 -24.40 -8.53 33.19
C ILE A 185 -25.75 -8.12 33.79
N ASP A 186 -26.75 -8.97 33.58
CA ASP A 186 -28.02 -8.88 34.29
C ASP A 186 -27.92 -9.66 35.62
N GLU A 187 -27.86 -8.91 36.73
CA GLU A 187 -27.71 -9.46 38.09
C GLU A 187 -28.87 -10.37 38.53
N ARG A 188 -29.99 -10.38 37.79
CA ARG A 188 -31.13 -11.26 38.09
C ARG A 188 -30.86 -12.72 37.69
N TYR A 189 -29.88 -12.97 36.84
CA TYR A 189 -29.54 -14.31 36.36
C TYR A 189 -28.19 -14.80 36.92
N PRO A 190 -27.98 -16.12 37.03
CA PRO A 190 -26.68 -16.69 37.38
C PRO A 190 -25.55 -16.18 36.46
N VAL A 191 -24.37 -15.99 37.02
CA VAL A 191 -23.18 -15.45 36.32
C VAL A 191 -22.03 -16.43 36.49
N ILE A 192 -21.32 -16.72 35.39
CA ILE A 192 -20.06 -17.47 35.44
C ILE A 192 -18.96 -16.47 35.77
N ARG A 193 -18.36 -16.58 36.95
CA ARG A 193 -17.31 -15.66 37.43
C ARG A 193 -16.00 -16.39 37.64
N TYR A 194 -14.92 -15.80 37.14
CA TYR A 194 -13.57 -16.22 37.43
C TYR A 194 -12.61 -15.03 37.38
N GLU A 195 -11.93 -14.77 38.51
CA GLU A 195 -11.06 -13.60 38.68
C GLU A 195 -11.75 -12.28 38.28
N HIS A 196 -11.20 -11.54 37.33
CA HIS A 196 -11.74 -10.27 36.83
C HIS A 196 -12.72 -10.45 35.66
N ASN A 197 -13.02 -11.68 35.26
CA ASN A 197 -13.97 -11.98 34.20
C ASN A 197 -15.32 -12.45 34.75
N ALA A 198 -16.38 -11.98 34.10
CA ALA A 198 -17.74 -12.37 34.40
C ALA A 198 -18.50 -12.50 33.08
N THR A 199 -19.18 -13.63 32.90
CA THR A 199 -19.81 -13.99 31.62
C THR A 199 -21.19 -14.58 31.81
N GLN A 200 -22.12 -14.16 30.95
CA GLN A 200 -23.44 -14.77 30.77
C GLN A 200 -23.61 -15.19 29.31
N PHE A 201 -24.46 -16.18 29.06
CA PHE A 201 -24.73 -16.68 27.72
C PHE A 201 -26.18 -16.47 27.34
N TYR A 202 -26.39 -16.05 26.10
CA TYR A 202 -27.72 -15.81 25.54
C TYR A 202 -27.85 -16.48 24.18
N THR A 203 -29.06 -16.96 23.86
CA THR A 203 -29.42 -17.17 22.45
C THR A 203 -29.47 -15.82 21.76
N TYR A 204 -29.21 -15.78 20.46
CA TYR A 204 -29.36 -14.54 19.69
C TYR A 204 -30.59 -14.59 18.79
N MET A 205 -31.26 -13.46 18.65
CA MET A 205 -32.19 -13.18 17.55
C MET A 205 -31.54 -12.18 16.60
N TYR A 206 -32.06 -12.05 15.39
CA TYR A 206 -31.59 -11.01 14.47
C TYR A 206 -32.75 -10.28 13.81
N GLN A 207 -32.50 -9.02 13.46
CA GLN A 207 -33.39 -8.20 12.68
C GLN A 207 -32.63 -7.58 11.51
N ASP A 208 -33.24 -7.61 10.34
CA ASP A 208 -32.69 -7.00 9.13
C ASP A 208 -33.27 -5.58 8.98
N PHE A 209 -32.38 -4.61 8.81
CA PHE A 209 -32.68 -3.21 8.51
C PHE A 209 -32.19 -2.90 7.10
N LEU A 210 -32.81 -1.97 6.39
CA LEU A 210 -32.21 -1.41 5.17
C LEU A 210 -31.04 -0.51 5.55
N TYR A 211 -29.93 -0.58 4.81
CA TYR A 211 -28.69 0.16 5.12
C TYR A 211 -28.94 1.66 5.31
N ASP A 212 -29.64 2.29 4.37
CA ASP A 212 -29.92 3.73 4.40
C ASP A 212 -30.82 4.14 5.58
N THR A 213 -31.73 3.24 5.97
CA THR A 213 -32.63 3.47 7.12
C THR A 213 -31.89 3.38 8.45
N PHE A 214 -30.89 2.50 8.52
CA PHE A 214 -30.05 2.35 9.71
C PHE A 214 -29.10 3.54 9.88
N VAL A 215 -28.36 3.92 8.83
CA VAL A 215 -27.38 5.02 8.90
C VAL A 215 -28.05 6.36 9.18
N SER A 216 -29.23 6.62 8.61
CA SER A 216 -29.99 7.86 8.84
C SER A 216 -30.59 7.98 10.24
N ARG A 217 -30.73 6.87 10.98
CA ARG A 217 -31.41 6.83 12.28
C ARG A 217 -30.56 6.30 13.43
N GLN A 218 -29.28 6.03 13.20
CA GLN A 218 -28.33 5.57 14.22
C GLN A 218 -28.12 6.57 15.38
N TYR A 219 -28.49 7.83 15.19
CA TYR A 219 -28.42 8.90 16.20
C TYR A 219 -29.79 9.29 16.78
N ASP A 220 -30.86 8.60 16.37
CA ASP A 220 -32.20 8.83 16.90
C ASP A 220 -32.40 7.95 18.14
N GLU A 221 -32.48 8.56 19.32
CA GLU A 221 -32.68 7.87 20.61
C GLU A 221 -33.99 7.06 20.65
N HIS A 222 -34.93 7.31 19.73
CA HIS A 222 -36.21 6.59 19.61
C HIS A 222 -36.20 5.52 18.50
N PHE A 223 -35.07 5.30 17.84
CA PHE A 223 -34.93 4.19 16.89
C PHE A 223 -34.94 2.87 17.68
N PRO A 224 -35.64 1.81 17.23
CA PRO A 224 -35.79 0.54 17.96
C PRO A 224 -34.47 -0.20 18.27
N TYR A 225 -33.35 0.36 17.81
CA TYR A 225 -31.97 -0.01 18.13
C TYR A 225 -31.65 0.06 19.64
N PHE A 226 -32.26 0.97 20.39
CA PHE A 226 -31.96 1.22 21.82
C PHE A 226 -33.03 0.68 22.79
N ASP A 227 -34.02 -0.06 22.29
CA ASP A 227 -35.09 -0.60 23.13
C ASP A 227 -34.60 -1.86 23.88
N LYS A 228 -33.82 -1.65 24.94
CA LYS A 228 -33.43 -2.57 26.04
C LYS A 228 -32.89 -3.98 25.70
N LYS A 229 -32.73 -4.38 24.44
CA LYS A 229 -32.09 -5.64 24.04
C LYS A 229 -30.66 -5.38 23.57
N GLU A 230 -29.69 -5.99 24.23
CA GLU A 230 -28.27 -5.76 23.99
C GLU A 230 -27.86 -6.25 22.61
N ILE A 231 -27.20 -5.36 21.86
CA ILE A 231 -26.68 -5.65 20.53
C ILE A 231 -25.39 -6.41 20.69
N THR A 232 -25.42 -7.66 20.24
CA THR A 232 -24.29 -8.57 20.36
C THR A 232 -23.46 -8.58 19.09
N ARG A 233 -24.05 -8.21 17.94
CA ARG A 233 -23.36 -8.18 16.65
C ARG A 233 -24.10 -7.33 15.63
N VAL A 234 -23.35 -6.67 14.75
CA VAL A 234 -23.90 -6.00 13.56
C VAL A 234 -23.26 -6.56 12.30
N ILE A 235 -24.08 -6.94 11.34
CA ILE A 235 -23.77 -7.55 10.04
C ILE A 235 -24.25 -6.57 8.96
N PHE A 236 -23.38 -5.65 8.52
CA PHE A 236 -23.53 -4.79 7.32
C PHE A 236 -23.53 -5.50 5.94
N GLY A 237 -24.69 -5.88 5.41
CA GLY A 237 -24.84 -6.33 4.01
C GLY A 237 -24.82 -5.14 3.04
N THR A 238 -24.85 -5.43 1.74
CA THR A 238 -24.84 -4.41 0.67
C THR A 238 -26.05 -3.46 0.78
N ASP A 239 -27.25 -4.01 0.93
CA ASP A 239 -28.49 -3.22 1.02
C ASP A 239 -29.17 -3.31 2.39
N SER A 240 -28.67 -4.19 3.26
CA SER A 240 -29.31 -4.50 4.54
C SER A 240 -28.31 -4.69 5.65
N ILE A 241 -28.57 -4.12 6.83
CA ILE A 241 -27.82 -4.34 8.06
C ILE A 241 -28.60 -5.31 8.94
N ARG A 242 -28.02 -6.47 9.22
CA ARG A 242 -28.55 -7.44 10.19
C ARG A 242 -27.97 -7.16 11.56
N VAL A 243 -28.80 -6.79 12.51
CA VAL A 243 -28.41 -6.61 13.91
C VAL A 243 -28.81 -7.85 14.69
N PHE A 244 -27.89 -8.38 15.49
CA PHE A 244 -28.12 -9.49 16.39
C PHE A 244 -28.27 -8.98 17.80
N TYR A 245 -29.24 -9.54 18.51
CA TYR A 245 -29.57 -9.17 19.87
C TYR A 245 -29.47 -10.40 20.76
N ALA A 246 -28.99 -10.21 21.99
CA ALA A 246 -29.24 -11.18 23.04
C ALA A 246 -30.77 -11.33 23.23
N ASP A 247 -31.27 -12.57 23.20
CA ASP A 247 -32.71 -12.85 23.29
C ASP A 247 -33.08 -13.54 24.60
N LYS A 248 -32.60 -14.76 24.81
CA LYS A 248 -32.95 -15.56 25.99
C LYS A 248 -31.70 -16.00 26.72
N PHE A 249 -31.67 -15.72 28.02
CA PHE A 249 -30.63 -16.21 28.91
C PHE A 249 -30.60 -17.74 28.90
N VAL A 250 -29.39 -18.29 28.84
CA VAL A 250 -29.11 -19.72 28.91
C VAL A 250 -28.20 -19.97 30.10
N ASP A 251 -28.74 -20.65 31.11
CA ASP A 251 -27.97 -20.95 32.33
C ASP A 251 -26.95 -22.05 32.07
N LEU A 252 -25.69 -21.64 31.96
CA LEU A 252 -24.54 -22.52 31.86
C LEU A 252 -23.71 -22.54 33.15
N SER A 253 -24.13 -21.84 34.20
CA SER A 253 -23.34 -21.64 35.43
C SER A 253 -23.07 -22.94 36.20
N GLY A 254 -23.99 -23.91 36.13
CA GLY A 254 -23.84 -25.22 36.78
C GLY A 254 -23.17 -26.30 35.92
N THR A 255 -22.92 -26.04 34.63
CA THR A 255 -22.46 -27.07 33.66
C THR A 255 -21.12 -26.73 33.02
N THR A 256 -20.57 -25.54 33.27
CA THR A 256 -19.34 -25.05 32.65
C THR A 256 -18.25 -24.82 33.67
N ASP A 257 -17.01 -25.12 33.27
CA ASP A 257 -15.84 -24.84 34.09
C ASP A 257 -15.45 -23.36 33.93
N PRO A 258 -15.50 -22.53 34.97
CA PRO A 258 -15.29 -21.08 34.87
C PRO A 258 -13.80 -20.71 34.67
N TYR A 259 -12.89 -21.66 34.89
CA TYR A 259 -11.44 -21.46 34.84
C TYR A 259 -10.94 -21.27 33.40
N TYR A 260 -9.73 -20.72 33.28
CA TYR A 260 -9.01 -20.70 32.00
C TYR A 260 -8.87 -22.13 31.46
N SER A 261 -9.24 -22.32 30.20
CA SER A 261 -9.12 -23.62 29.54
C SER A 261 -8.73 -23.45 28.08
N LEU A 262 -7.90 -24.37 27.58
CA LEU A 262 -7.56 -24.44 26.15
C LEU A 262 -8.80 -24.67 25.27
N TYR A 263 -9.86 -25.30 25.80
CA TYR A 263 -11.13 -25.47 25.08
C TYR A 263 -11.82 -24.14 24.76
N ASN A 264 -11.52 -23.09 25.51
CA ASN A 264 -12.14 -21.78 25.32
C ASN A 264 -11.44 -20.96 24.22
N TYR A 265 -10.28 -21.39 23.75
CA TYR A 265 -9.48 -20.65 22.78
C TYR A 265 -10.12 -20.67 21.38
N SER A 266 -10.53 -19.51 20.89
CA SER A 266 -11.09 -19.35 19.53
C SER A 266 -10.26 -18.47 18.61
N GLY A 267 -9.20 -17.84 19.13
CA GLY A 267 -8.31 -16.96 18.38
C GLY A 267 -8.91 -15.58 18.07
N ALA A 268 -9.91 -15.15 18.85
CA ALA A 268 -10.76 -13.96 18.64
C ALA A 268 -10.08 -12.59 18.87
N ASP A 269 -8.83 -12.52 19.32
CA ASP A 269 -8.20 -11.24 19.64
C ASP A 269 -7.92 -10.36 18.40
N ALA A 270 -8.13 -9.05 18.55
CA ALA A 270 -8.16 -8.04 17.49
C ALA A 270 -6.81 -7.81 16.81
N ASP A 271 -5.70 -8.15 17.46
CA ASP A 271 -4.39 -8.19 16.82
C ASP A 271 -4.45 -9.16 15.64
N TYR A 272 -5.09 -10.32 15.76
CA TYR A 272 -5.17 -11.32 14.68
C TYR A 272 -6.04 -10.94 13.46
N LYS A 273 -6.61 -9.73 13.44
CA LYS A 273 -7.16 -9.14 12.21
C LYS A 273 -6.10 -8.94 11.12
N TRP A 274 -4.80 -8.86 11.44
CA TRP A 274 -3.73 -8.70 10.44
C TRP A 274 -3.48 -9.98 9.61
N TYR A 275 -3.47 -11.16 10.24
CA TYR A 275 -3.20 -12.44 9.56
C TYR A 275 -4.29 -12.78 8.52
N TYR A 276 -5.54 -12.44 8.81
CA TYR A 276 -6.69 -12.76 7.94
C TYR A 276 -7.05 -11.69 6.93
N ARG A 277 -6.48 -10.48 7.01
CA ARG A 277 -6.46 -9.53 5.89
C ARG A 277 -5.75 -10.14 4.65
N TYR A 278 -5.01 -11.24 4.83
CA TYR A 278 -4.07 -11.78 3.83
C TYR A 278 -4.42 -13.18 3.29
N TYR A 279 -5.14 -14.02 4.04
CA TYR A 279 -5.40 -15.42 3.63
C TYR A 279 -6.63 -15.63 2.73
N ASP A 280 -7.53 -14.66 2.65
CA ASP A 280 -8.73 -14.77 1.81
C ASP A 280 -8.55 -14.15 0.40
N ASN A 281 -7.30 -13.90 0.01
CA ASN A 281 -6.92 -13.35 -1.29
C ASN A 281 -5.59 -13.95 -1.81
N GLU A 282 -5.52 -15.29 -1.98
CA GLU A 282 -4.51 -15.89 -2.89
C GLU A 282 -4.72 -15.46 -4.37
N ALA A 283 -5.80 -14.73 -4.67
CA ALA A 283 -6.09 -14.14 -5.98
C ALA A 283 -5.63 -12.67 -6.16
N ASP A 284 -5.19 -11.96 -5.10
CA ASP A 284 -5.17 -10.49 -5.11
C ASP A 284 -3.87 -9.87 -4.54
N TYR A 285 -2.75 -10.56 -4.75
CA TYR A 285 -1.41 -10.11 -4.32
C TYR A 285 -0.84 -8.91 -5.11
N ASP A 286 -1.65 -8.23 -5.92
CA ASP A 286 -1.20 -7.21 -6.88
C ASP A 286 -1.53 -5.76 -6.47
N ASN A 287 -2.20 -5.53 -5.33
CA ASN A 287 -2.47 -4.18 -4.85
C ASN A 287 -1.71 -3.89 -3.55
N GLY A 288 -0.45 -3.46 -3.72
CA GLY A 288 0.21 -2.63 -2.72
C GLY A 288 -0.59 -1.34 -2.49
N TYR A 289 -0.55 -0.86 -1.25
CA TYR A 289 -1.48 0.10 -0.65
C TYR A 289 -2.83 -0.54 -0.31
N ALA A 290 -3.04 -0.74 0.99
CA ALA A 290 -4.35 -0.53 1.57
C ALA A 290 -4.78 0.90 1.20
N SER A 291 -5.40 1.03 0.03
CA SER A 291 -6.31 2.13 -0.22
C SER A 291 -7.27 2.12 0.96
N ARG A 292 -7.61 3.30 1.46
CA ARG A 292 -8.83 3.53 2.24
C ARG A 292 -10.05 3.30 1.33
N GLU A 293 -10.06 2.24 0.55
CA GLU A 293 -11.27 1.71 -0.04
C GLU A 293 -12.07 1.10 1.12
N PRO A 294 -13.35 1.46 1.28
CA PRO A 294 -14.28 0.55 1.90
C PRO A 294 -14.26 -0.68 1.00
N ASP A 295 -13.63 -1.75 1.50
CA ASP A 295 -13.66 -3.07 0.92
C ASP A 295 -15.07 -3.32 0.34
N THR A 296 -15.16 -3.60 -0.96
CA THR A 296 -16.44 -3.96 -1.59
C THR A 296 -16.99 -5.27 -1.07
N ARG A 297 -16.21 -5.97 -0.25
CA ARG A 297 -16.70 -6.92 0.72
C ARG A 297 -17.60 -6.18 1.71
N PRO A 298 -18.93 -6.35 1.65
CA PRO A 298 -19.80 -5.75 2.66
C PRO A 298 -19.24 -6.18 4.02
N ALA A 299 -19.11 -5.27 4.99
CA ALA A 299 -18.41 -5.54 6.26
C ALA A 299 -18.97 -6.80 6.99
N THR A 300 -20.12 -7.29 6.55
CA THR A 300 -20.66 -8.64 6.78
C THR A 300 -19.85 -9.80 6.32
N SER A 301 -19.35 -9.82 5.11
CA SER A 301 -18.58 -10.93 4.58
C SER A 301 -17.33 -11.13 5.43
N LEU A 302 -16.66 -10.03 5.82
CA LEU A 302 -15.53 -10.03 6.74
C LEU A 302 -15.96 -10.49 8.15
N ALA A 303 -16.97 -9.86 8.77
CA ALA A 303 -17.45 -10.22 10.11
C ALA A 303 -18.04 -11.65 10.19
N LYS A 304 -18.65 -12.15 9.10
CA LYS A 304 -19.16 -13.52 8.96
C LYS A 304 -18.02 -14.50 8.74
N ALA A 305 -17.04 -14.17 7.91
CA ALA A 305 -15.82 -14.96 7.73
C ALA A 305 -15.08 -15.12 9.06
N PHE A 306 -14.90 -14.04 9.83
CA PHE A 306 -14.22 -14.08 11.13
C PHE A 306 -14.89 -15.03 12.13
N ARG A 307 -16.20 -14.90 12.39
CA ARG A 307 -16.87 -15.83 13.34
C ARG A 307 -16.90 -17.27 12.83
N THR A 308 -17.05 -17.46 11.52
CA THR A 308 -16.98 -18.80 10.90
C THR A 308 -15.59 -19.41 11.11
N GLN A 309 -14.55 -18.58 11.07
CA GLN A 309 -13.17 -18.98 11.25
C GLN A 309 -12.77 -19.19 12.71
N GLU A 310 -13.22 -18.33 13.63
CA GLU A 310 -13.11 -18.54 15.08
C GLU A 310 -13.78 -19.86 15.48
N SER A 311 -14.97 -20.12 14.94
CA SER A 311 -15.70 -21.37 15.14
C SER A 311 -14.95 -22.56 14.55
N ALA A 312 -14.40 -22.43 13.33
CA ALA A 312 -13.60 -23.48 12.70
C ALA A 312 -12.31 -23.80 13.47
N TYR A 313 -11.62 -22.77 13.97
CA TYR A 313 -10.39 -22.94 14.73
C TYR A 313 -10.67 -23.49 16.14
N ASN A 314 -11.67 -22.97 16.86
CA ASN A 314 -12.09 -23.53 18.15
C ASN A 314 -12.57 -24.97 18.01
N LYS A 315 -13.23 -25.34 16.90
CA LYS A 315 -13.56 -26.73 16.57
C LYS A 315 -12.31 -27.59 16.39
N TYR A 316 -11.33 -27.13 15.62
CA TYR A 316 -10.04 -27.82 15.48
C TYR A 316 -9.36 -28.03 16.85
N VAL A 317 -9.31 -26.99 17.69
CA VAL A 317 -8.76 -27.06 19.05
C VAL A 317 -9.53 -28.08 19.88
N TYR A 318 -10.87 -28.02 19.89
CA TYR A 318 -11.70 -28.94 20.64
C TYR A 318 -11.45 -30.39 20.22
N GLU A 319 -11.45 -30.68 18.92
CA GLU A 319 -11.18 -32.01 18.39
C GLU A 319 -9.75 -32.49 18.71
N LEU A 320 -8.75 -31.61 18.65
CA LEU A 320 -7.37 -31.89 19.04
C LEU A 320 -7.27 -32.30 20.52
N LEU A 321 -7.91 -31.55 21.41
CA LEU A 321 -7.89 -31.82 22.85
C LEU A 321 -8.73 -33.06 23.22
N GLN A 322 -9.84 -33.30 22.52
CA GLN A 322 -10.68 -34.49 22.72
C GLN A 322 -9.99 -35.80 22.33
N ARG A 323 -9.13 -35.78 21.30
CA ARG A 323 -8.28 -36.95 20.98
C ARG A 323 -7.38 -37.33 22.16
N ASN A 324 -7.02 -36.36 23.00
CA ASN A 324 -6.20 -36.54 24.20
C ASN A 324 -4.91 -37.34 23.90
N ASP A 325 -4.28 -37.02 22.75
CA ASP A 325 -3.06 -37.68 22.29
C ASP A 325 -1.83 -36.87 22.74
N PRO A 326 -1.07 -37.34 23.74
CA PRO A 326 0.12 -36.63 24.21
C PRO A 326 1.22 -36.57 23.16
N VAL A 327 1.29 -37.54 22.24
CA VAL A 327 2.30 -37.60 21.18
C VAL A 327 2.00 -36.52 20.14
N GLU A 328 0.74 -36.38 19.75
CA GLU A 328 0.29 -35.35 18.80
C GLU A 328 0.57 -33.93 19.32
N ILE A 329 0.18 -33.64 20.56
CA ILE A 329 0.41 -32.33 21.19
C ILE A 329 1.91 -32.06 21.30
N LYS A 330 2.70 -33.02 21.80
CA LYS A 330 4.16 -32.85 21.91
C LYS A 330 4.84 -32.65 20.56
N ALA A 331 4.34 -33.27 19.49
CA ALA A 331 4.83 -33.06 18.13
C ALA A 331 4.57 -31.63 17.64
N LEU A 332 3.40 -31.04 17.94
CA LEU A 332 3.10 -29.64 17.61
C LEU A 332 4.08 -28.69 18.33
N LEU A 333 4.27 -28.85 19.64
CA LEU A 333 5.19 -28.01 20.43
C LEU A 333 6.63 -28.13 19.93
N THR A 334 7.10 -29.35 19.70
CA THR A 334 8.45 -29.62 19.18
C THR A 334 8.64 -29.00 17.79
N GLY A 335 7.62 -29.12 16.93
CA GLY A 335 7.63 -28.52 15.61
C GLY A 335 7.70 -27.00 15.64
N THR A 336 7.01 -26.35 16.59
CA THR A 336 7.10 -24.91 16.80
C THR A 336 8.47 -24.47 17.31
N LEU A 337 9.05 -25.18 18.28
CA LEU A 337 10.41 -24.89 18.75
C LEU A 337 11.46 -25.09 17.66
N ALA A 338 11.24 -26.03 16.73
CA ALA A 338 12.10 -26.20 15.57
C ALA A 338 12.06 -24.98 14.62
N ILE A 339 10.89 -24.37 14.42
CA ILE A 339 10.74 -23.11 13.68
C ILE A 339 11.52 -22.00 14.39
N PHE A 340 11.36 -21.86 15.71
CA PHE A 340 12.06 -20.84 16.49
C PHE A 340 13.57 -20.99 16.36
N LYS A 341 14.08 -22.21 16.48
CA LYS A 341 15.50 -22.52 16.28
C LYS A 341 15.97 -22.19 14.86
N LYS A 342 15.20 -22.55 13.83
CA LYS A 342 15.52 -22.31 12.41
C LYS A 342 15.66 -20.82 12.10
N TYR A 343 14.79 -19.99 12.67
CA TYR A 343 14.73 -18.54 12.43
C TYR A 343 15.39 -17.70 13.53
N HIS A 344 16.14 -18.33 14.43
CA HIS A 344 16.89 -17.66 15.50
C HIS A 344 16.00 -16.83 16.44
N ILE A 345 14.75 -17.25 16.63
CA ILE A 345 13.80 -16.63 17.55
C ILE A 345 14.16 -17.02 18.98
N ALA A 346 14.23 -16.04 19.89
CA ALA A 346 14.62 -16.30 21.26
C ALA A 346 13.51 -17.05 22.02
N THR A 347 13.92 -18.11 22.71
CA THR A 347 13.08 -18.82 23.68
C THR A 347 13.98 -19.56 24.67
N ASN A 348 13.53 -19.66 25.93
CA ASN A 348 14.15 -20.50 26.96
C ASN A 348 13.29 -21.73 27.29
N LEU A 349 12.29 -22.02 26.45
CA LEU A 349 11.32 -23.08 26.63
C LEU A 349 11.74 -24.32 25.83
N ASP A 350 11.68 -25.50 26.46
CA ASP A 350 11.84 -26.79 25.78
C ASP A 350 10.50 -27.54 25.68
N ALA A 351 10.46 -28.56 24.84
CA ALA A 351 9.21 -29.28 24.55
C ALA A 351 8.61 -29.97 25.78
N ASP A 352 9.42 -30.44 26.73
CA ASP A 352 8.95 -31.15 27.92
C ASP A 352 8.36 -30.17 28.93
N ASN A 353 9.04 -29.05 29.16
CA ASN A 353 8.57 -27.98 30.03
C ASN A 353 7.32 -27.30 29.44
N TRP A 354 7.29 -27.06 28.12
CA TRP A 354 6.09 -26.55 27.47
C TRP A 354 4.92 -27.51 27.59
N PHE A 355 5.15 -28.80 27.32
CA PHE A 355 4.12 -29.83 27.41
C PHE A 355 3.50 -29.91 28.81
N ARG A 356 4.30 -29.77 29.88
CA ARG A 356 3.81 -29.73 31.27
C ARG A 356 2.90 -28.54 31.57
N LEU A 357 3.06 -27.41 30.87
CA LEU A 357 2.20 -26.25 31.06
C LEU A 357 0.82 -26.44 30.41
N VAL A 358 0.75 -27.16 29.29
CA VAL A 358 -0.46 -27.23 28.45
C VAL A 358 -1.23 -28.55 28.56
N TYR A 359 -0.56 -29.66 28.90
CA TYR A 359 -1.16 -30.99 28.89
C TYR A 359 -1.76 -31.36 30.26
N ASN A 360 -2.97 -30.85 30.51
CA ASN A 360 -3.71 -31.05 31.78
C ASN A 360 -5.10 -31.69 31.56
N PRO A 361 -5.21 -32.91 31.01
CA PRO A 361 -6.50 -33.55 30.80
C PRO A 361 -7.21 -33.87 32.14
N PRO A 362 -8.55 -33.98 32.14
CA PRO A 362 -9.45 -33.90 30.98
C PRO A 362 -9.92 -32.48 30.62
N LEU A 363 -9.70 -31.49 31.52
CA LEU A 363 -10.24 -30.14 31.39
C LEU A 363 -9.32 -29.17 30.65
N PHE A 364 -8.04 -29.52 30.49
CA PHE A 364 -6.99 -28.69 29.88
C PHE A 364 -6.97 -27.27 30.47
N ARG A 365 -6.95 -27.21 31.81
CA ARG A 365 -6.87 -25.95 32.55
C ARG A 365 -5.52 -25.27 32.32
N VAL A 366 -5.57 -23.94 32.24
CA VAL A 366 -4.39 -23.08 32.09
C VAL A 366 -4.12 -22.39 33.42
N ASP A 367 -3.11 -22.86 34.14
CA ASP A 367 -2.76 -22.31 35.45
C ASP A 367 -1.72 -21.20 35.40
N SER A 368 -0.91 -21.16 34.33
CA SER A 368 0.18 -20.21 34.15
C SER A 368 0.32 -19.78 32.69
N PHE A 369 0.84 -18.57 32.49
CA PHE A 369 0.99 -17.92 31.19
C PHE A 369 2.47 -17.72 30.83
N ILE A 370 2.77 -17.54 29.55
CA ILE A 370 4.13 -17.37 29.03
C ILE A 370 4.31 -15.91 28.63
N TYR A 371 5.46 -15.35 28.95
CA TYR A 371 5.74 -13.94 28.69
C TYR A 371 6.13 -13.72 27.22
N GLU A 372 5.46 -12.76 26.57
CA GLU A 372 5.78 -12.27 25.22
C GLU A 372 6.18 -10.79 25.30
N ARG A 373 7.34 -10.43 24.72
CA ARG A 373 7.74 -9.02 24.54
C ARG A 373 7.25 -8.50 23.19
N PRO A 374 6.75 -7.24 23.09
CA PRO A 374 6.76 -6.18 24.10
C PRO A 374 5.46 -6.06 24.91
N TYR A 375 4.54 -7.03 24.84
CA TYR A 375 3.25 -6.90 25.52
C TYR A 375 3.47 -6.71 27.02
N SER A 376 3.01 -5.56 27.55
CA SER A 376 3.01 -5.34 28.99
C SER A 376 2.10 -6.40 29.58
N ALA A 377 2.66 -7.29 30.41
CA ALA A 377 1.87 -8.19 31.22
C ALA A 377 0.81 -7.33 31.91
N ASP A 378 -0.46 -7.63 31.67
CA ASP A 378 -1.55 -6.96 32.36
C ASP A 378 -1.28 -7.07 33.87
N GLU A 379 -1.18 -5.92 34.53
CA GLU A 379 -0.76 -5.82 35.93
C GLU A 379 -1.62 -6.74 36.81
N ASN A 380 -2.89 -6.93 36.45
CA ASN A 380 -3.85 -7.78 37.14
C ASN A 380 -3.47 -9.27 37.13
N TYR A 381 -2.66 -9.73 36.15
CA TYR A 381 -2.29 -11.14 35.97
C TYR A 381 -0.78 -11.39 36.10
N SER A 382 0.00 -10.39 36.48
CA SER A 382 1.47 -10.44 36.58
C SER A 382 2.00 -11.64 37.39
N SER A 383 1.28 -12.10 38.41
CA SER A 383 1.66 -13.23 39.27
C SER A 383 1.52 -14.61 38.61
N ARG A 384 0.80 -14.73 37.50
CA ARG A 384 0.57 -16.00 36.78
C ARG A 384 1.52 -16.21 35.60
N TYR A 385 2.34 -15.23 35.26
CA TYR A 385 3.34 -15.39 34.20
C TYR A 385 4.54 -16.18 34.71
N THR A 386 4.91 -17.19 33.93
CA THR A 386 6.13 -17.97 34.13
C THR A 386 7.36 -17.14 33.77
N SER A 387 8.55 -17.63 34.15
CA SER A 387 9.82 -17.10 33.67
C SER A 387 10.16 -17.52 32.23
N TYR A 388 9.26 -18.25 31.55
CA TYR A 388 9.48 -18.68 30.18
C TYR A 388 9.20 -17.54 29.19
N LEU A 389 9.98 -17.53 28.12
CA LEU A 389 9.93 -16.57 27.02
C LEU A 389 9.54 -17.30 25.74
N LEU A 390 8.53 -16.77 25.05
CA LEU A 390 8.11 -17.23 23.74
C LEU A 390 7.77 -16.02 22.87
N GLU A 391 8.65 -15.67 21.93
CA GLU A 391 8.46 -14.51 21.04
C GLU A 391 7.69 -14.90 19.76
N THR A 392 6.42 -15.27 19.88
CA THR A 392 5.64 -15.81 18.74
C THR A 392 5.36 -14.75 17.69
N SER A 393 5.16 -13.47 18.07
CA SER A 393 5.03 -12.36 17.13
C SER A 393 6.19 -12.29 16.16
N LYS A 394 7.44 -12.41 16.66
CA LYS A 394 8.64 -12.41 15.80
C LYS A 394 8.67 -13.60 14.85
N ALA A 395 8.22 -14.77 15.29
CA ALA A 395 8.14 -15.95 14.43
C ALA A 395 7.12 -15.75 13.30
N PHE A 396 5.95 -15.18 13.60
CA PHE A 396 4.96 -14.84 12.58
C PHE A 396 5.45 -13.75 11.64
N TYR A 397 6.01 -12.65 12.15
CA TYR A 397 6.59 -11.59 11.32
C TYR A 397 7.67 -12.13 10.40
N THR A 398 8.53 -13.02 10.88
CA THR A 398 9.58 -13.63 10.05
C THR A 398 8.98 -14.42 8.88
N LEU A 399 8.02 -15.30 9.16
CA LEU A 399 7.39 -16.13 8.12
C LEU A 399 6.59 -15.28 7.14
N ASP A 400 5.90 -14.24 7.63
CA ASP A 400 5.14 -13.32 6.80
C ASP A 400 6.07 -12.49 5.90
N ASN A 401 7.11 -11.87 6.46
CA ASN A 401 8.10 -11.10 5.72
C ASN A 401 8.75 -11.92 4.59
N ILE A 402 9.11 -13.19 4.86
CA ILE A 402 9.65 -14.10 3.84
C ILE A 402 8.66 -14.31 2.69
N ARG A 403 7.36 -14.48 3.00
CA ARG A 403 6.33 -14.69 1.98
C ARG A 403 6.03 -13.40 1.22
N SER A 404 5.75 -12.32 1.94
CA SER A 404 5.40 -10.99 1.47
C SER A 404 6.43 -10.41 0.52
N PHE A 405 7.71 -10.47 0.87
CA PHE A 405 8.76 -9.91 0.03
C PHE A 405 9.17 -10.76 -1.17
N SER A 406 8.81 -12.04 -1.17
CA SER A 406 9.22 -12.94 -2.24
C SER A 406 8.53 -12.68 -3.59
N GLY A 407 7.47 -11.86 -3.63
CA GLY A 407 6.72 -11.48 -4.83
C GLY A 407 7.40 -10.40 -5.68
N TRP A 408 6.98 -10.23 -6.95
CA TRP A 408 7.55 -9.26 -7.90
C TRP A 408 6.56 -8.20 -8.40
N SER A 409 5.32 -8.20 -7.89
CA SER A 409 4.22 -7.32 -8.33
C SER A 409 4.59 -5.83 -8.29
N TYR A 410 5.11 -5.37 -7.15
CA TYR A 410 5.45 -3.96 -6.90
C TYR A 410 6.53 -3.37 -7.83
N VAL A 411 7.36 -4.20 -8.49
CA VAL A 411 8.50 -3.71 -9.30
C VAL A 411 8.02 -2.83 -10.45
N LYS A 412 6.91 -3.21 -11.09
CA LYS A 412 6.37 -2.48 -12.25
C LYS A 412 5.94 -1.08 -11.85
N ASP A 413 5.26 -0.97 -10.71
CA ASP A 413 4.72 0.28 -10.18
C ASP A 413 5.86 1.26 -9.86
N VAL A 414 6.85 0.78 -9.11
CA VAL A 414 8.02 1.56 -8.70
C VAL A 414 8.83 2.01 -9.92
N LEU A 415 9.10 1.11 -10.87
CA LEU A 415 9.82 1.47 -12.10
C LEU A 415 9.05 2.53 -12.90
N THR A 416 7.73 2.44 -12.93
CA THR A 416 6.88 3.43 -13.61
C THR A 416 7.00 4.79 -12.95
N VAL A 417 6.98 4.86 -11.61
CA VAL A 417 7.16 6.12 -10.87
C VAL A 417 8.53 6.75 -11.16
N PHE A 418 9.61 5.98 -11.08
CA PHE A 418 10.94 6.50 -11.43
C PHE A 418 11.02 6.96 -12.88
N PHE A 419 10.40 6.23 -13.81
CA PHE A 419 10.38 6.63 -15.21
C PHE A 419 9.64 7.96 -15.42
N CYS A 420 8.51 8.16 -14.74
CA CYS A 420 7.78 9.43 -14.74
C CYS A 420 8.62 10.59 -14.19
N VAL A 421 9.32 10.39 -13.07
CA VAL A 421 10.23 11.39 -12.49
C VAL A 421 11.37 11.72 -13.47
N ALA A 422 11.99 10.69 -14.07
CA ALA A 422 13.05 10.87 -15.06
C ALA A 422 12.56 11.64 -16.30
N MET A 423 11.35 11.37 -16.78
CA MET A 423 10.71 12.10 -17.88
C MET A 423 10.49 13.58 -17.55
N GLY A 424 10.02 13.90 -16.35
CA GLY A 424 9.84 15.28 -15.88
C GLY A 424 11.16 16.04 -15.82
N LEU A 425 12.18 15.44 -15.17
CA LEU A 425 13.52 16.02 -15.06
C LEU A 425 14.21 16.18 -16.43
N ALA A 426 14.04 15.20 -17.33
CA ALA A 426 14.58 15.27 -18.69
C ALA A 426 13.92 16.39 -19.51
N SER A 427 12.61 16.60 -19.33
CA SER A 427 11.87 17.68 -19.99
C SER A 427 12.34 19.05 -19.49
N LEU A 428 12.53 19.21 -18.18
CA LEU A 428 13.10 20.41 -17.57
C LEU A 428 14.51 20.69 -18.10
N LEU A 429 15.36 19.66 -18.14
CA LEU A 429 16.71 19.76 -18.65
C LEU A 429 16.74 20.13 -20.15
N LEU A 430 15.86 19.54 -20.94
CA LEU A 430 15.73 19.86 -22.37
C LEU A 430 15.33 21.32 -22.56
N VAL A 431 14.29 21.78 -21.85
CA VAL A 431 13.82 23.17 -21.90
C VAL A 431 14.95 24.12 -21.53
N TYR A 432 15.63 23.88 -20.40
CA TYR A 432 16.79 24.68 -19.99
C TYR A 432 17.85 24.78 -21.10
N ARG A 433 18.22 23.63 -21.71
CA ARG A 433 19.27 23.60 -22.74
C ARG A 433 18.85 24.24 -24.06
N VAL A 434 17.56 24.26 -24.36
CA VAL A 434 16.97 24.85 -25.57
C VAL A 434 16.74 26.35 -25.41
N THR A 435 16.06 26.78 -24.35
CA THR A 435 15.58 28.17 -24.18
C THR A 435 16.49 29.04 -23.31
N GLY A 436 17.37 28.41 -22.52
CA GLY A 436 18.31 29.07 -21.63
C GLY A 436 17.69 29.46 -20.27
N LEU A 437 18.57 29.80 -19.31
CA LEU A 437 18.19 30.10 -17.93
C LEU A 437 17.19 31.25 -17.82
N LYS A 438 17.41 32.34 -18.58
CA LYS A 438 16.55 33.52 -18.57
C LYS A 438 15.10 33.15 -18.90
N THR A 439 14.88 32.45 -20.01
CA THR A 439 13.55 32.03 -20.45
C THR A 439 12.92 31.03 -19.48
N LEU A 440 13.71 30.10 -18.94
CA LEU A 440 13.22 29.13 -17.95
C LEU A 440 12.72 29.82 -16.67
N LEU A 441 13.45 30.80 -16.14
CA LEU A 441 13.03 31.56 -14.95
C LEU A 441 11.72 32.32 -15.22
N PHE A 442 11.61 32.99 -16.38
CA PHE A 442 10.35 33.62 -16.77
C PHE A 442 9.22 32.60 -16.96
N THR A 443 9.51 31.38 -17.40
CA THR A 443 8.52 30.30 -17.52
C THR A 443 7.93 29.95 -16.15
N VAL A 444 8.78 29.79 -15.12
CA VAL A 444 8.32 29.51 -13.75
C VAL A 444 7.43 30.65 -13.24
N ILE A 445 7.86 31.90 -13.40
CA ILE A 445 7.08 33.07 -13.00
C ILE A 445 5.74 33.12 -13.75
N SER A 446 5.74 32.89 -15.06
CA SER A 446 4.53 32.86 -15.88
C SER A 446 3.58 31.74 -15.46
N MET A 447 4.06 30.54 -15.16
CA MET A 447 3.21 29.44 -14.68
C MET A 447 2.54 29.79 -13.34
N ILE A 448 3.26 30.42 -12.41
CA ILE A 448 2.70 30.88 -11.13
C ILE A 448 1.62 31.94 -11.37
N LEU A 449 1.93 32.97 -12.16
CA LEU A 449 0.98 34.06 -12.45
C LEU A 449 -0.28 33.54 -13.16
N ILE A 450 -0.12 32.65 -14.15
CA ILE A 450 -1.25 32.02 -14.86
C ILE A 450 -2.08 31.18 -13.88
N SER A 451 -1.45 30.42 -12.99
CA SER A 451 -2.16 29.61 -11.99
C SER A 451 -2.99 30.47 -11.03
N ILE A 452 -2.46 31.61 -10.59
CA ILE A 452 -3.20 32.58 -9.77
C ILE A 452 -4.38 33.17 -10.56
N LEU A 453 -4.16 33.61 -11.79
CA LEU A 453 -5.22 34.18 -12.63
C LEU A 453 -6.34 33.18 -12.92
N VAL A 454 -5.97 31.94 -13.27
CA VAL A 454 -6.92 30.84 -13.51
C VAL A 454 -7.65 30.49 -12.21
N GLY A 455 -6.95 30.44 -11.08
CA GLY A 455 -7.57 30.20 -9.77
C GLY A 455 -8.58 31.27 -9.39
N LEU A 456 -8.27 32.55 -9.61
CA LEU A 456 -9.20 33.66 -9.39
C LEU A 456 -10.42 33.59 -10.32
N LEU A 457 -10.20 33.24 -11.59
CA LEU A 457 -11.29 33.05 -12.54
C LEU A 457 -12.22 31.89 -12.12
N ILE A 458 -11.64 30.76 -11.72
CA ILE A 458 -12.38 29.61 -11.20
C ILE A 458 -13.17 30.01 -9.94
N PHE A 459 -12.55 30.73 -9.01
CA PHE A 459 -13.20 31.20 -7.79
C PHE A 459 -14.40 32.13 -8.10
N GLN A 460 -14.24 33.08 -9.02
CA GLN A 460 -15.33 33.96 -9.43
C GLN A 460 -16.48 33.17 -10.08
N ILE A 461 -16.17 32.24 -10.98
CA ILE A 461 -17.18 31.39 -11.63
C ILE A 461 -17.88 30.49 -10.62
N HIS A 462 -17.14 29.95 -9.65
CA HIS A 462 -17.72 29.13 -8.59
C HIS A 462 -18.71 29.94 -7.75
N ASN A 463 -18.36 31.17 -7.35
CA ASN A 463 -19.28 32.04 -6.61
C ASN A 463 -20.54 32.40 -7.42
N LEU A 464 -20.43 32.57 -8.74
CA LEU A 464 -21.59 32.80 -9.62
C LEU A 464 -22.47 31.55 -9.79
N TYR A 465 -21.89 30.35 -9.67
CA TYR A 465 -22.57 29.07 -9.90
C TYR A 465 -23.14 28.43 -8.62
N TYR A 466 -22.51 28.67 -7.46
CA TYR A 466 -22.89 28.12 -6.16
C TYR A 466 -24.29 28.58 -5.71
N ASP A 467 -24.73 29.75 -6.18
CA ASP A 467 -26.04 30.32 -5.83
C ASP A 467 -27.21 29.71 -6.63
N TYR A 468 -26.93 28.88 -7.66
CA TYR A 468 -27.94 28.47 -8.65
C TYR A 468 -28.09 26.97 -8.88
N SER A 469 -27.18 26.11 -8.39
CA SER A 469 -27.29 24.67 -8.64
C SER A 469 -26.82 23.79 -7.48
N ASP A 470 -27.60 22.77 -7.16
CA ASP A 470 -27.31 21.72 -6.17
C ASP A 470 -26.28 20.67 -6.69
N ASP A 471 -25.76 20.86 -7.91
CA ASP A 471 -24.95 19.88 -8.62
C ASP A 471 -23.44 20.21 -8.52
N LYS A 472 -22.84 19.85 -7.37
CA LYS A 472 -21.41 20.06 -7.07
C LYS A 472 -20.47 19.53 -8.17
N GLY A 473 -20.88 18.51 -8.94
CA GLY A 473 -20.07 17.92 -10.01
C GLY A 473 -19.86 18.84 -11.21
N LYS A 474 -20.86 19.67 -11.56
CA LYS A 474 -20.76 20.59 -12.71
C LYS A 474 -19.74 21.71 -12.49
N GLY A 475 -19.59 22.21 -11.26
CA GLY A 475 -18.61 23.24 -10.92
C GLY A 475 -17.16 22.77 -11.12
N ILE A 476 -16.87 21.53 -10.71
CA ILE A 476 -15.56 20.89 -10.94
C ILE A 476 -15.31 20.76 -12.45
N LEU A 477 -16.30 20.28 -13.21
CA LEU A 477 -16.18 20.09 -14.65
C LEU A 477 -15.87 21.41 -15.39
N VAL A 478 -16.56 22.51 -15.07
CA VAL A 478 -16.30 23.84 -15.65
C VAL A 478 -14.87 24.29 -15.34
N SER A 479 -14.40 24.05 -14.11
CA SER A 479 -13.03 24.37 -13.69
C SER A 479 -12.00 23.62 -14.52
N LEU A 480 -12.21 22.32 -14.76
CA LEU A 480 -11.32 21.50 -15.60
C LEU A 480 -11.31 22.00 -17.05
N TYR A 481 -12.46 22.38 -17.61
CA TYR A 481 -12.53 22.96 -18.96
C TYR A 481 -11.76 24.28 -19.08
N ILE A 482 -11.86 25.17 -18.10
CA ILE A 482 -11.11 26.44 -18.11
C ILE A 482 -9.61 26.16 -18.14
N ILE A 483 -9.12 25.26 -17.28
CA ILE A 483 -7.70 24.86 -17.26
C ILE A 483 -7.29 24.29 -18.61
N ALA A 484 -8.13 23.42 -19.20
CA ALA A 484 -7.85 22.79 -20.49
C ALA A 484 -7.78 23.81 -21.64
N VAL A 485 -8.72 24.76 -21.71
CA VAL A 485 -8.75 25.81 -22.73
C VAL A 485 -7.56 26.75 -22.58
N VAL A 486 -7.22 27.16 -21.36
CA VAL A 486 -6.07 28.04 -21.11
C VAL A 486 -4.77 27.35 -21.53
N TYR A 487 -4.57 26.09 -21.14
CA TYR A 487 -3.39 25.34 -21.58
C TYR A 487 -3.36 25.16 -23.10
N ALA A 488 -4.48 24.78 -23.72
CA ALA A 488 -4.56 24.63 -25.18
C ALA A 488 -4.24 25.94 -25.91
N GLY A 489 -4.73 27.08 -25.39
CA GLY A 489 -4.39 28.40 -25.91
C GLY A 489 -2.88 28.69 -25.86
N ILE A 490 -2.23 28.39 -24.73
CA ILE A 490 -0.77 28.53 -24.58
C ILE A 490 -0.02 27.59 -25.54
N ALA A 491 -0.45 26.34 -25.66
CA ALA A 491 0.14 25.34 -26.54
C ALA A 491 0.03 25.69 -28.03
N LEU A 492 -1.00 26.46 -28.41
CA LEU A 492 -1.20 26.96 -29.77
C LEU A 492 -0.30 28.16 -30.11
N LEU A 493 0.20 28.93 -29.14
CA LEU A 493 1.03 30.12 -29.41
C LEU A 493 2.32 29.78 -30.19
N PRO A 494 3.12 28.76 -29.82
CA PRO A 494 4.30 28.37 -30.60
C PRO A 494 3.96 27.75 -31.97
N LEU A 495 2.73 27.29 -32.17
CA LEU A 495 2.27 26.70 -33.44
C LEU A 495 1.88 27.80 -34.45
N LEU A 496 1.12 28.80 -33.99
CA LEU A 496 0.49 29.79 -34.85
C LEU A 496 1.29 31.09 -34.97
N PHE A 497 1.95 31.53 -33.90
CA PHE A 497 2.54 32.87 -33.79
C PHE A 497 4.05 32.86 -33.59
N LEU A 498 4.71 31.78 -34.03
CA LEU A 498 6.14 31.57 -33.81
C LEU A 498 7.01 32.69 -34.39
N ARG A 499 6.65 33.21 -35.58
CA ARG A 499 7.42 34.23 -36.30
C ARG A 499 7.03 35.67 -35.96
N SER A 500 5.82 35.89 -35.47
CA SER A 500 5.28 37.22 -35.15
C SER A 500 5.54 37.65 -33.70
N SER A 501 5.88 36.70 -32.82
CA SER A 501 6.10 36.96 -31.40
C SER A 501 7.57 37.20 -31.07
N ARG A 502 7.84 38.00 -30.02
CA ARG A 502 9.19 38.11 -29.45
C ARG A 502 9.71 36.74 -29.03
N LYS A 503 11.00 36.46 -29.29
CA LYS A 503 11.60 35.14 -29.07
C LYS A 503 11.46 34.66 -27.62
N ILE A 504 11.55 35.59 -26.65
CA ILE A 504 11.37 35.29 -25.23
C ILE A 504 9.93 34.81 -24.95
N ILE A 505 8.92 35.48 -25.49
CA ILE A 505 7.50 35.16 -25.25
C ILE A 505 7.15 33.79 -25.84
N SER A 506 7.55 33.55 -27.09
CA SER A 506 7.35 32.24 -27.73
C SER A 506 8.17 31.15 -27.05
N GLY A 507 9.32 31.48 -26.47
CA GLY A 507 10.15 30.58 -25.68
C GLY A 507 9.50 30.18 -24.35
N ILE A 508 8.83 31.11 -23.67
CA ILE A 508 8.03 30.82 -22.47
C ILE A 508 6.87 29.89 -22.83
N ALA A 509 6.08 30.23 -23.84
CA ALA A 509 4.95 29.39 -24.26
C ALA A 509 5.40 27.97 -24.67
N LEU A 510 6.50 27.86 -25.41
CA LEU A 510 7.13 26.57 -25.75
C LEU A 510 7.51 25.76 -24.51
N SER A 511 8.12 26.43 -23.52
CA SER A 511 8.55 25.81 -22.26
C SER A 511 7.36 25.30 -21.45
N ILE A 512 6.29 26.10 -21.31
CA ILE A 512 5.04 25.70 -20.65
C ILE A 512 4.40 24.52 -21.40
N THR A 513 4.43 24.54 -22.73
CA THR A 513 3.87 23.45 -23.53
C THR A 513 4.59 22.13 -23.24
N VAL A 514 5.93 22.13 -23.30
CA VAL A 514 6.75 20.92 -23.05
C VAL A 514 6.56 20.39 -21.64
N LEU A 515 6.60 21.26 -20.62
CA LEU A 515 6.47 20.83 -19.22
C LEU A 515 5.04 20.46 -18.83
N GLY A 516 4.05 21.15 -19.38
CA GLY A 516 2.64 20.95 -19.05
C GLY A 516 1.97 19.81 -19.81
N PHE A 517 2.57 19.29 -20.88
CA PHE A 517 1.91 18.30 -21.74
C PHE A 517 1.52 16.99 -21.01
N PRO A 518 2.37 16.36 -20.17
CA PRO A 518 1.95 15.18 -19.42
C PRO A 518 0.73 15.45 -18.52
N TYR A 519 0.70 16.62 -17.88
CA TYR A 519 -0.41 17.06 -17.04
C TYR A 519 -1.67 17.36 -17.85
N PHE A 520 -1.52 17.83 -19.10
CA PHE A 520 -2.64 18.02 -20.00
C PHE A 520 -3.27 16.68 -20.43
N VAL A 521 -2.46 15.64 -20.68
CA VAL A 521 -3.00 14.29 -20.94
C VAL A 521 -3.77 13.77 -19.73
N TRP A 522 -3.22 13.93 -18.52
CA TRP A 522 -3.94 13.61 -17.28
C TRP A 522 -5.24 14.42 -17.14
N LEU A 523 -5.20 15.73 -17.44
CA LEU A 523 -6.38 16.60 -17.40
C LEU A 523 -7.48 16.14 -18.35
N VAL A 524 -7.13 15.69 -19.56
CA VAL A 524 -8.10 15.13 -20.52
C VAL A 524 -8.73 13.85 -19.97
N MET A 525 -7.92 12.94 -19.40
CA MET A 525 -8.45 11.72 -18.78
C MET A 525 -9.35 12.04 -17.58
N LEU A 526 -8.95 13.00 -16.75
CA LEU A 526 -9.74 13.47 -15.61
C LEU A 526 -11.06 14.06 -16.09
N LEU A 527 -11.06 14.85 -17.16
CA LEU A 527 -12.27 15.42 -17.75
C LEU A 527 -13.22 14.34 -18.28
N ILE A 528 -12.70 13.31 -18.96
CA ILE A 528 -13.49 12.15 -19.40
C ILE A 528 -14.08 11.42 -18.19
N ASN A 529 -13.25 11.18 -17.16
CA ASN A 529 -13.67 10.50 -15.94
C ASN A 529 -14.78 11.28 -15.22
N THR A 530 -14.62 12.59 -15.04
CA THR A 530 -15.63 13.45 -14.40
C THR A 530 -16.94 13.47 -15.19
N HIS A 531 -16.90 13.47 -16.54
CA HIS A 531 -18.14 13.31 -17.34
C HIS A 531 -18.84 11.99 -17.08
N GLN A 532 -18.08 10.90 -17.01
CA GLN A 532 -18.65 9.58 -16.70
C GLN A 532 -19.21 9.53 -15.28
N GLU A 533 -18.51 10.09 -14.29
CA GLU A 533 -18.99 10.17 -12.91
C GLU A 533 -20.28 10.98 -12.81
N ILE A 534 -20.38 12.13 -13.48
CA ILE A 534 -21.60 12.94 -13.50
C ILE A 534 -22.74 12.18 -14.19
N ALA A 535 -22.47 11.49 -15.30
CA ALA A 535 -23.48 10.70 -16.01
C ALA A 535 -24.01 9.56 -15.13
N VAL A 536 -23.12 8.84 -14.44
CA VAL A 536 -23.47 7.78 -13.50
C VAL A 536 -24.28 8.35 -12.33
N ARG A 537 -23.83 9.45 -11.72
CA ARG A 537 -24.56 10.13 -10.62
C ARG A 537 -25.96 10.61 -11.03
N ARG A 538 -26.16 11.03 -12.28
CA ARG A 538 -27.49 11.42 -12.78
C ARG A 538 -28.44 10.24 -12.93
N VAL A 539 -27.92 9.06 -13.31
CA VAL A 539 -28.74 7.87 -13.52
C VAL A 539 -29.10 7.21 -12.19
N TYR A 540 -28.12 7.07 -11.30
CA TYR A 540 -28.26 6.28 -10.07
C TYR A 540 -28.51 7.13 -8.81
N GLY A 541 -28.42 8.46 -8.87
CA GLY A 541 -28.58 9.33 -7.70
C GLY A 541 -27.57 9.00 -6.59
N GLU A 542 -27.98 9.08 -5.33
CA GLU A 542 -27.19 8.64 -4.16
C GLU A 542 -27.46 7.19 -3.75
N SER A 543 -27.95 6.34 -4.68
CA SER A 543 -28.21 4.92 -4.39
C SER A 543 -26.92 4.11 -4.20
N GLN A 544 -27.03 2.92 -3.58
CA GLN A 544 -25.94 1.94 -3.47
C GLN A 544 -25.34 1.55 -4.83
N ASP A 545 -26.19 1.47 -5.87
CA ASP A 545 -25.78 1.16 -7.25
C ASP A 545 -24.79 2.18 -7.83
N LEU A 546 -24.79 3.41 -7.30
CA LEU A 546 -23.84 4.45 -7.70
C LEU A 546 -22.39 3.96 -7.59
N TYR A 547 -22.03 3.34 -6.47
CA TYR A 547 -20.65 2.92 -6.20
C TYR A 547 -20.20 1.82 -7.16
N VAL A 548 -21.08 0.86 -7.46
CA VAL A 548 -20.83 -0.21 -8.43
C VAL A 548 -20.58 0.40 -9.81
N HIS A 549 -21.39 1.38 -10.21
CA HIS A 549 -21.29 1.99 -11.52
C HIS A 549 -20.13 2.99 -11.66
N LEU A 550 -19.69 3.62 -10.57
CA LEU A 550 -18.50 4.47 -10.54
C LEU A 550 -17.21 3.69 -10.82
N GLN A 551 -17.16 2.38 -10.58
CA GLN A 551 -15.98 1.56 -10.91
C GLN A 551 -15.73 1.45 -12.43
N TYR A 552 -16.75 1.68 -13.25
CA TYR A 552 -16.64 1.61 -14.71
C TYR A 552 -16.15 2.91 -15.35
N THR A 553 -15.91 3.97 -14.57
CA THR A 553 -15.30 5.19 -15.09
C THR A 553 -13.85 4.95 -15.49
N LEU A 554 -13.33 5.79 -16.39
CA LEU A 554 -12.04 5.59 -17.03
C LEU A 554 -10.90 5.40 -16.02
N LEU A 555 -10.82 6.25 -15.00
CA LEU A 555 -9.72 6.21 -14.03
C LEU A 555 -9.89 5.10 -12.99
N ASN A 556 -11.13 4.74 -12.62
CA ASN A 556 -11.37 3.64 -11.69
C ASN A 556 -11.18 2.27 -12.36
N ARG A 557 -11.43 2.19 -13.67
CA ARG A 557 -11.23 0.96 -14.45
C ARG A 557 -9.77 0.70 -14.80
N LEU A 558 -8.96 1.75 -14.93
CA LEU A 558 -7.55 1.63 -15.28
C LEU A 558 -6.69 1.67 -14.01
N ALA A 559 -5.86 0.64 -13.81
CA ALA A 559 -4.87 0.67 -12.74
C ALA A 559 -3.98 1.93 -12.86
N PRO A 560 -3.58 2.58 -11.75
CA PRO A 560 -2.77 3.82 -11.78
C PRO A 560 -1.52 3.73 -12.65
N VAL A 561 -0.86 2.56 -12.64
CA VAL A 561 0.33 2.29 -13.46
C VAL A 561 0.03 2.29 -14.95
N THR A 562 -1.14 1.79 -15.35
CA THR A 562 -1.59 1.82 -16.74
C THR A 562 -1.83 3.25 -17.19
N VAL A 563 -2.45 4.08 -16.33
CA VAL A 563 -2.67 5.50 -16.63
C VAL A 563 -1.33 6.23 -16.80
N ALA A 564 -0.39 6.03 -15.88
CA ALA A 564 0.95 6.58 -15.98
C ALA A 564 1.68 6.14 -17.26
N ALA A 565 1.58 4.86 -17.64
CA ALA A 565 2.17 4.33 -18.87
C ALA A 565 1.58 4.99 -20.13
N ILE A 566 0.26 5.22 -20.18
CA ILE A 566 -0.38 5.92 -21.29
C ILE A 566 0.11 7.37 -21.37
N ILE A 567 0.16 8.09 -20.24
CA ILE A 567 0.67 9.48 -20.19
C ILE A 567 2.11 9.54 -20.71
N VAL A 568 2.95 8.61 -20.28
CA VAL A 568 4.34 8.48 -20.73
C VAL A 568 4.41 8.24 -22.24
N ALA A 569 3.67 7.26 -22.76
CA ALA A 569 3.68 6.91 -24.17
C ALA A 569 3.25 8.09 -25.06
N VAL A 570 2.15 8.75 -24.68
CA VAL A 570 1.63 9.93 -25.39
C VAL A 570 2.62 11.10 -25.31
N THR A 571 3.26 11.30 -24.16
CA THR A 571 4.31 12.32 -23.98
C THR A 571 5.52 12.07 -24.87
N ILE A 572 5.99 10.83 -25.01
CA ILE A 572 7.11 10.48 -25.88
C ILE A 572 6.78 10.81 -27.34
N VAL A 573 5.59 10.43 -27.80
CA VAL A 573 5.10 10.74 -29.17
C VAL A 573 5.02 12.25 -29.37
N PHE A 574 4.44 12.97 -28.42
CA PHE A 574 4.38 14.43 -28.45
C PHE A 574 5.77 15.04 -28.53
N MET A 575 6.72 14.63 -27.67
CA MET A 575 8.08 15.16 -27.66
C MET A 575 8.79 14.93 -28.99
N PHE A 576 8.59 13.76 -29.61
CA PHE A 576 9.13 13.48 -30.95
C PHE A 576 8.61 14.47 -31.99
N LEU A 577 7.29 14.66 -32.07
CA LEU A 577 6.66 15.57 -33.03
C LEU A 577 7.02 17.03 -32.75
N TYR A 578 7.04 17.43 -31.48
CA TYR A 578 7.25 18.80 -31.04
C TYR A 578 8.69 19.28 -31.27
N THR A 579 9.65 18.37 -31.47
CA THR A 579 11.03 18.74 -31.85
C THR A 579 11.11 19.57 -33.13
N ALA A 580 10.14 19.43 -34.05
CA ALA A 580 10.07 20.23 -35.26
C ALA A 580 9.82 21.72 -34.95
N ILE A 581 8.96 21.99 -33.97
CA ILE A 581 8.62 23.35 -33.51
C ILE A 581 9.79 23.93 -32.73
N ILE A 582 10.41 23.14 -31.85
CA ILE A 582 11.64 23.51 -31.14
C ILE A 582 12.74 23.93 -32.12
N LYS A 583 12.94 23.14 -33.18
CA LYS A 583 13.93 23.45 -34.22
C LYS A 583 13.63 24.79 -34.90
N ARG A 584 12.36 25.04 -35.28
CA ARG A 584 11.94 26.30 -35.91
C ARG A 584 12.13 27.50 -34.97
N TRP A 585 11.75 27.35 -33.70
CA TRP A 585 11.91 28.39 -32.68
C TRP A 585 13.38 28.77 -32.48
N LYS A 586 14.26 27.76 -32.43
CA LYS A 586 15.70 27.96 -32.23
C LYS A 586 16.33 28.81 -33.35
N GLY A 587 15.84 28.68 -34.58
CA GLY A 587 16.32 29.43 -35.75
C GLY A 587 15.84 30.88 -35.83
N LEU A 588 14.99 31.34 -34.90
CA LEU A 588 14.56 32.74 -34.87
C LEU A 588 15.72 33.67 -34.48
N PRO A 589 15.81 34.89 -35.05
CA PRO A 589 16.81 35.88 -34.67
C PRO A 589 16.68 36.24 -33.18
N GLU A 590 17.80 36.56 -32.54
CA GLU A 590 17.81 37.10 -31.18
C GLU A 590 17.35 38.56 -31.25
N GLY A 591 16.05 38.78 -31.10
CA GLY A 591 15.38 40.09 -31.10
C GLY A 591 14.49 40.28 -29.88
#